data_AF-A0A2G2VQW7-F1
#
_entry.id   AF-A0A2G2VQW7-F1
#
_cell.length_a   1.000
_cell.length_b   1.000
_cell.length_c   1.000
_cell.angle_alpha   90.00
_cell.angle_beta   90.00
_cell.angle_gamma   90.00
#
_symmetry.space_group_name_H-M   'P 1'
#
loop_
_entity.id
_entity.type
_entity.pdbx_description
1 polymer ?
#
loop_
_entity_poly.entity_id
_entity_poly.type
_entity_poly.pdbx_seq_one_letter_code
_entity_poly.pdbx_strand_id
1 'polypeptide(L)'
;MDLPSCISNLESLRALSLRRCEQVKSVPPLGKLKNLRVLDVFDTVIEEVPQGMENLVKLKFLDMVEDLASLELLEEFGGRFCDLHNFNKFMRSLHNYEKDWWYDIFVGQLNIDDGFDDCIPKQRRVIVEDYTIEAATSIFLPRGIDILKIRSCHGLSSCFVDNFLSAVMDYFFKRLDLRDQRL
;
A
#
# COMPACT_ATOMS: atom_id res chain seq x y z
N MET A 1 -15.02 -16.47 11.76
CA MET A 1 -14.80 -17.73 11.03
C MET A 1 -13.34 -17.76 10.63
N ASP A 2 -12.70 -18.91 10.69
CA ASP A 2 -11.31 -19.06 10.25
C ASP A 2 -11.28 -19.68 8.85
N LEU A 3 -10.30 -19.26 8.04
CA LEU A 3 -10.12 -19.83 6.72
C LEU A 3 -9.54 -21.26 6.83
N PRO A 4 -10.05 -22.25 6.09
CA PRO A 4 -9.60 -23.64 6.21
C PRO A 4 -8.10 -23.83 5.95
N SER A 5 -7.43 -24.61 6.81
CA SER A 5 -5.97 -24.87 6.72
C SER A 5 -5.54 -25.61 5.45
N CYS A 6 -6.46 -26.27 4.75
CA CYS A 6 -6.16 -26.95 3.49
C CYS A 6 -5.73 -25.99 2.37
N ILE A 7 -6.09 -24.70 2.45
CA ILE A 7 -5.69 -23.67 1.48
C ILE A 7 -4.16 -23.53 1.42
N SER A 8 -3.45 -23.73 2.53
CA SER A 8 -1.99 -23.70 2.59
C SER A 8 -1.31 -24.77 1.73
N ASN A 9 -2.04 -25.80 1.26
CA ASN A 9 -1.47 -26.85 0.41
C ASN A 9 -1.65 -26.58 -1.10
N LEU A 10 -2.28 -25.46 -1.47
CA LEU A 10 -2.51 -25.08 -2.86
C LEU A 10 -1.24 -24.44 -3.47
N GLU A 11 -0.12 -25.16 -3.56
CA GLU A 11 1.19 -24.59 -3.95
C GLU A 11 1.22 -23.91 -5.33
N SER A 12 0.27 -24.26 -6.22
CA SER A 12 0.10 -23.62 -7.53
C SER A 12 -0.74 -22.34 -7.51
N LEU A 13 -1.34 -22.00 -6.37
CA LEU A 13 -2.21 -20.83 -6.20
C LEU A 13 -1.41 -19.54 -6.46
N ARG A 14 -1.96 -18.67 -7.29
CA ARG A 14 -1.35 -17.38 -7.66
C ARG A 14 -2.07 -16.18 -7.07
N ALA A 15 -3.38 -16.31 -6.83
CA ALA A 15 -4.18 -15.26 -6.22
C ALA A 15 -5.11 -15.87 -5.18
N LEU A 16 -5.15 -15.25 -4.00
CA LEU A 16 -6.13 -15.52 -2.95
C LEU A 16 -6.84 -14.20 -2.65
N SER A 17 -8.13 -14.12 -2.97
CA SER A 17 -8.98 -12.98 -2.61
C SER A 17 -10.05 -13.44 -1.63
N LEU A 18 -10.06 -12.78 -0.48
CA LEU A 18 -11.04 -12.88 0.60
C LEU A 18 -11.83 -11.58 0.72
N ARG A 19 -11.85 -10.77 -0.34
CA ARG A 19 -12.53 -9.49 -0.40
C ARG A 19 -13.97 -9.60 0.11
N ARG A 20 -14.39 -8.67 0.99
CA ARG A 20 -15.73 -8.61 1.61
C ARG A 20 -16.11 -9.88 2.39
N CYS A 21 -15.13 -10.67 2.80
CA CYS A 21 -15.36 -11.79 3.71
C CYS A 21 -15.27 -11.30 5.16
N GLU A 22 -16.19 -10.42 5.55
CA GLU A 22 -16.22 -9.69 6.83
C GLU A 22 -16.18 -10.60 8.07
N GLN A 23 -16.55 -11.88 7.93
CA GLN A 23 -16.53 -12.84 9.02
C GLN A 23 -15.20 -13.58 9.16
N VAL A 24 -14.28 -13.45 8.20
CA VAL A 24 -12.98 -14.14 8.25
C VAL A 24 -12.04 -13.38 9.18
N LYS A 25 -11.60 -14.06 10.25
CA LYS A 25 -10.76 -13.48 11.30
C LYS A 25 -9.29 -13.79 11.14
N SER A 26 -8.97 -14.89 10.48
CA SER A 26 -7.60 -15.35 10.31
C SER A 26 -7.42 -16.13 9.02
N VAL A 27 -6.20 -16.10 8.52
CA VAL A 27 -5.69 -16.89 7.41
C VAL A 27 -4.67 -17.90 7.95
N PRO A 28 -4.68 -19.17 7.50
CA PRO A 28 -3.68 -20.14 7.92
C PRO A 28 -2.28 -19.73 7.42
N PRO A 29 -1.20 -20.34 7.95
CA PRO A 29 0.15 -20.06 7.46
C PRO A 29 0.27 -20.24 5.94
N LEU A 30 0.75 -19.23 5.24
CA LEU A 30 0.77 -19.21 3.78
C LEU A 30 2.12 -19.60 3.18
N GLY A 31 3.16 -19.84 3.99
CA GLY A 31 4.54 -20.01 3.52
C GLY A 31 4.82 -21.14 2.52
N LYS A 32 3.87 -22.07 2.31
CA LYS A 32 3.93 -23.10 1.25
C LYS A 32 3.49 -22.58 -0.13
N LEU A 33 2.74 -21.47 -0.18
CA LEU A 33 2.20 -20.91 -1.42
C LEU A 33 3.25 -20.10 -2.19
N LYS A 34 4.36 -20.74 -2.57
CA LYS A 34 5.52 -20.10 -3.24
C LYS A 34 5.18 -19.41 -4.57
N ASN A 35 4.03 -19.72 -5.14
CA ASN A 35 3.53 -19.12 -6.37
C ASN A 35 2.52 -17.99 -6.15
N LEU A 36 2.13 -17.70 -4.90
CA LEU A 36 1.19 -16.64 -4.58
C LEU A 36 1.78 -15.28 -4.97
N ARG A 37 0.98 -14.51 -5.71
CA ARG A 37 1.28 -13.18 -6.22
C ARG A 37 0.35 -12.14 -5.61
N VAL A 38 -0.92 -12.51 -5.40
CA VAL A 38 -1.95 -11.62 -4.86
C VAL A 38 -2.53 -12.21 -3.59
N LEU A 39 -2.47 -11.44 -2.49
CA LEU A 39 -3.24 -11.68 -1.28
C LEU A 39 -4.13 -10.47 -1.01
N ASP A 40 -5.42 -10.61 -1.31
CA ASP A 40 -6.44 -9.58 -1.14
C ASP A 40 -7.35 -9.95 0.04
N VAL A 41 -7.24 -9.20 1.14
CA VAL A 41 -8.03 -9.40 2.36
C VAL A 41 -8.91 -8.18 2.67
N PHE A 42 -9.25 -7.41 1.63
CA PHE A 42 -10.05 -6.20 1.77
C PHE A 42 -11.41 -6.47 2.42
N ASP A 43 -11.83 -5.58 3.33
CA ASP A 43 -13.15 -5.67 3.99
C ASP A 43 -13.35 -7.04 4.67
N THR A 44 -12.26 -7.51 5.29
CA THR A 44 -12.24 -8.60 6.26
C THR A 44 -11.89 -8.04 7.63
N VAL A 45 -12.01 -8.85 8.68
CA VAL A 45 -11.60 -8.49 10.04
C VAL A 45 -10.22 -9.08 10.39
N ILE A 46 -9.39 -9.38 9.38
CA ILE A 46 -8.03 -9.87 9.55
C ILE A 46 -7.14 -8.68 9.93
N GLU A 47 -6.58 -8.70 11.15
CA GLU A 47 -5.68 -7.65 11.65
C GLU A 47 -4.21 -8.06 11.58
N GLU A 48 -3.92 -9.37 11.62
CA GLU A 48 -2.56 -9.91 11.72
C GLU A 48 -2.04 -10.45 10.38
N VAL A 49 -0.74 -10.26 10.15
CA VAL A 49 0.00 -10.87 9.04
C VAL A 49 0.10 -12.39 9.24
N PRO A 50 -0.32 -13.25 8.27
CA PRO A 50 -0.18 -14.69 8.43
C PRO A 50 1.28 -15.12 8.56
N GLN A 51 1.52 -16.22 9.26
CA GLN A 51 2.85 -16.80 9.33
C GLN A 51 3.35 -17.28 7.95
N GLY A 52 4.65 -17.15 7.70
CA GLY A 52 5.29 -17.61 6.48
C GLY A 52 5.22 -16.61 5.32
N MET A 53 5.05 -15.31 5.60
CA MET A 53 5.03 -14.27 4.56
C MET A 53 6.41 -14.00 3.97
N GLU A 54 7.47 -14.16 4.77
CA GLU A 54 8.88 -14.11 4.34
C GLU A 54 9.20 -15.15 3.27
N ASN A 55 8.35 -16.16 3.18
CA ASN A 55 8.46 -17.32 2.31
C ASN A 55 7.73 -17.12 0.97
N LEU A 56 6.93 -16.05 0.81
CA LEU A 56 6.15 -15.73 -0.39
C LEU A 56 6.95 -14.88 -1.39
N VAL A 57 8.01 -15.46 -1.93
CA VAL A 57 8.98 -14.74 -2.79
C VAL A 57 8.42 -14.17 -4.10
N LYS A 58 7.19 -14.55 -4.49
CA LYS A 58 6.51 -14.05 -5.70
C LYS A 58 5.35 -13.10 -5.39
N LEU A 59 5.13 -12.76 -4.11
CA LEU A 59 4.07 -11.85 -3.71
C LEU A 59 4.33 -10.47 -4.31
N LYS A 60 3.28 -9.87 -4.87
CA LYS A 60 3.26 -8.57 -5.56
C LYS A 60 2.17 -7.64 -5.03
N PHE A 61 1.26 -8.16 -4.24
CA PHE A 61 0.13 -7.42 -3.73
C PHE A 61 -0.25 -7.93 -2.34
N LEU A 62 -0.41 -7.00 -1.40
CA LEU A 62 -0.79 -7.28 -0.03
C LEU A 62 -1.60 -6.12 0.55
N ASP A 63 -2.86 -6.37 0.87
CA ASP A 63 -3.75 -5.38 1.49
C ASP A 63 -3.76 -5.51 3.03
N MET A 64 -2.61 -5.28 3.69
CA MET A 64 -2.49 -5.33 5.16
C MET A 64 -1.52 -4.26 5.69
N VAL A 65 -1.74 -3.81 6.92
CA VAL A 65 -1.18 -2.54 7.44
C VAL A 65 0.01 -2.71 8.41
N GLU A 66 0.45 -3.93 8.73
CA GLU A 66 1.52 -4.13 9.73
C GLU A 66 2.89 -4.52 9.16
N ASP A 67 3.90 -3.88 9.76
CA ASP A 67 5.35 -3.96 9.57
C ASP A 67 5.86 -4.59 8.27
N LEU A 68 6.07 -3.74 7.27
CA LEU A 68 6.73 -4.08 6.00
C LEU A 68 8.17 -4.63 6.19
N ALA A 69 8.74 -4.57 7.40
CA ALA A 69 10.00 -5.23 7.72
C ALA A 69 9.95 -6.74 7.44
N SER A 70 8.79 -7.37 7.50
CA SER A 70 8.58 -8.78 7.09
C SER A 70 8.53 -9.00 5.57
N LEU A 71 8.46 -7.90 4.79
CA LEU A 71 8.26 -7.88 3.34
C LEU A 71 9.49 -7.41 2.57
N GLU A 72 10.71 -7.62 3.09
CA GLU A 72 11.98 -7.28 2.43
C GLU A 72 12.08 -7.77 0.98
N LEU A 73 11.30 -8.79 0.60
CA LEU A 73 11.29 -9.37 -0.75
C LEU A 73 10.23 -8.81 -1.69
N LEU A 74 9.33 -7.95 -1.21
CA LEU A 74 8.21 -7.42 -2.00
C LEU A 74 8.71 -6.41 -3.07
N GLU A 75 8.52 -6.71 -4.35
CA GLU A 75 8.89 -5.80 -5.46
C GLU A 75 7.79 -4.79 -5.81
N GLU A 76 6.55 -5.12 -5.51
CA GLU A 76 5.34 -4.40 -5.89
C GLU A 76 4.38 -4.38 -4.69
N PHE A 77 3.75 -3.24 -4.41
CA PHE A 77 2.76 -3.10 -3.34
C PHE A 77 1.52 -2.38 -3.82
N GLY A 78 0.41 -3.09 -3.89
CA GLY A 78 -0.87 -2.42 -3.85
C GLY A 78 -1.42 -2.46 -2.43
N GLY A 79 -1.99 -1.35 -1.98
CA GLY A 79 -2.60 -1.25 -0.67
C GLY A 79 -3.74 -0.26 -0.67
N ARG A 80 -4.75 -0.47 0.18
CA ARG A 80 -5.87 0.46 0.34
C ARG A 80 -5.98 0.95 1.77
N PHE A 81 -6.34 2.22 1.93
CA PHE A 81 -6.54 2.87 3.21
C PHE A 81 -7.94 3.46 3.26
N CYS A 82 -8.77 3.07 4.21
CA CYS A 82 -10.11 3.62 4.37
C CYS A 82 -10.07 5.12 4.73
N ASP A 83 -8.98 5.56 5.34
CA ASP A 83 -8.79 6.94 5.76
C ASP A 83 -7.34 7.43 5.60
N LEU A 84 -7.20 8.76 5.54
CA LEU A 84 -5.90 9.42 5.45
C LEU A 84 -5.05 9.22 6.70
N HIS A 85 -5.65 8.94 7.86
CA HIS A 85 -4.90 8.73 9.10
C HIS A 85 -4.03 7.46 9.01
N ASN A 86 -4.63 6.34 8.61
CA ASN A 86 -3.98 5.06 8.42
C ASN A 86 -2.98 5.10 7.25
N PHE A 87 -3.34 5.75 6.14
CA PHE A 87 -2.41 5.99 5.04
C PHE A 87 -1.16 6.75 5.52
N ASN A 88 -1.36 7.85 6.25
CA ASN A 88 -0.25 8.65 6.76
C ASN A 88 0.57 7.91 7.82
N LYS A 89 -0.06 7.10 8.68
CA LYS A 89 0.62 6.23 9.65
C LYS A 89 1.55 5.25 8.93
N PHE A 90 1.07 4.61 7.87
CA PHE A 90 1.85 3.72 7.02
C PHE A 90 2.98 4.44 6.27
N MET A 91 2.72 5.61 5.71
CA MET A 91 3.77 6.42 5.07
C MET A 91 4.88 6.82 6.05
N ARG A 92 4.54 7.04 7.34
CA ARG A 92 5.52 7.28 8.39
C ARG A 92 6.29 6.03 8.77
N SER A 93 5.71 4.83 8.81
CA SER A 93 6.51 3.62 9.08
C SER A 93 7.54 3.36 7.97
N LEU A 94 7.25 3.85 6.77
CA LEU A 94 8.14 3.80 5.60
C LEU A 94 9.23 4.88 5.54
N HIS A 95 9.29 5.85 6.46
CA HIS A 95 10.17 7.02 6.32
C HIS A 95 11.68 6.69 6.19
N ASN A 96 12.12 5.55 6.75
CA ASN A 96 13.50 5.04 6.67
C ASN A 96 13.67 3.90 5.66
N TYR A 97 12.60 3.50 4.98
CA TYR A 97 12.63 2.41 4.01
C TYR A 97 13.03 2.96 2.63
N GLU A 98 14.29 2.74 2.23
CA GLU A 98 14.85 3.29 1.00
C GLU A 98 14.56 2.45 -0.26
N LYS A 99 13.67 1.46 -0.16
CA LYS A 99 13.40 0.53 -1.25
C LYS A 99 12.59 1.18 -2.38
N ASP A 100 13.03 0.95 -3.61
CA ASP A 100 12.44 1.51 -4.83
C ASP A 100 11.40 0.56 -5.48
N TRP A 101 10.41 0.16 -4.68
CA TRP A 101 9.25 -0.65 -5.09
C TRP A 101 8.25 0.09 -5.99
N TRP A 102 7.48 -0.69 -6.77
CA TRP A 102 6.28 -0.20 -7.47
C TRP A 102 5.12 -0.19 -6.49
N TYR A 103 4.19 0.77 -6.61
CA TYR A 103 3.03 0.79 -5.73
C TYR A 103 1.77 1.32 -6.37
N ASP A 104 0.64 0.77 -5.94
CA ASP A 104 -0.69 1.24 -6.31
C ASP A 104 -1.54 1.40 -5.06
N ILE A 105 -1.57 2.63 -4.53
CA ILE A 105 -2.19 2.94 -3.26
C ILE A 105 -3.52 3.64 -3.48
N PHE A 106 -4.55 3.15 -2.82
CA PHE A 106 -5.88 3.75 -2.84
C PHE A 106 -6.22 4.27 -1.44
N VAL A 107 -6.80 5.46 -1.35
CA VAL A 107 -7.21 6.08 -0.09
C VAL A 107 -8.65 6.55 -0.20
N GLY A 108 -9.50 6.14 0.73
CA GLY A 108 -10.91 6.50 0.81
C GLY A 108 -11.88 5.36 0.50
N GLN A 109 -13.16 5.69 0.37
CA GLN A 109 -14.22 4.71 0.14
C GLN A 109 -14.31 4.41 -1.35
N LEU A 110 -14.24 3.13 -1.74
CA LEU A 110 -14.38 2.72 -3.13
C LEU A 110 -15.64 1.88 -3.29
N ASN A 111 -16.40 2.18 -4.34
CA ASN A 111 -17.44 1.29 -4.85
C ASN A 111 -16.73 0.16 -5.63
N ILE A 112 -16.97 -1.07 -5.19
CA ILE A 112 -16.10 -2.22 -5.50
C ILE A 112 -16.69 -2.99 -6.68
N ASP A 113 -16.07 -2.83 -7.85
CA ASP A 113 -16.17 -3.79 -8.96
C ASP A 113 -14.91 -3.87 -9.85
N ASP A 114 -13.92 -3.00 -9.64
CA ASP A 114 -12.65 -3.11 -10.36
C ASP A 114 -11.81 -4.25 -9.76
N GLY A 115 -12.03 -5.45 -10.30
CA GLY A 115 -11.30 -6.66 -9.94
C GLY A 115 -9.79 -6.43 -9.95
N PHE A 116 -9.11 -7.08 -9.01
CA PHE A 116 -7.65 -7.20 -9.01
C PHE A 116 -7.26 -8.02 -10.24
N ASP A 117 -7.05 -7.34 -11.36
CA ASP A 117 -6.46 -7.95 -12.54
C ASP A 117 -4.99 -8.27 -12.22
N ASP A 118 -4.54 -9.49 -12.55
CA ASP A 118 -3.14 -9.92 -12.45
C ASP A 118 -2.20 -9.02 -13.29
N CYS A 119 -2.76 -8.07 -14.05
CA CYS A 119 -2.10 -7.14 -14.96
C CYS A 119 -2.07 -5.68 -14.49
N ILE A 120 -2.13 -5.34 -13.18
CA ILE A 120 -1.88 -3.96 -12.75
C ILE A 120 -0.49 -3.54 -13.29
N PRO A 121 -0.40 -2.54 -14.19
CA PRO A 121 0.88 -2.13 -14.75
C PRO A 121 1.77 -1.59 -13.63
N LYS A 122 3.07 -1.93 -13.70
CA LYS A 122 4.10 -1.38 -12.82
C LYS A 122 4.07 0.15 -12.90
N GLN A 123 3.57 0.77 -11.84
CA GLN A 123 3.43 2.23 -11.72
C GLN A 123 3.59 2.61 -10.24
N ARG A 124 3.90 3.88 -9.98
CA ARG A 124 3.88 4.46 -8.63
C ARG A 124 2.70 5.40 -8.52
N ARG A 125 1.56 4.87 -8.08
CA ARG A 125 0.28 5.53 -8.12
C ARG A 125 -0.33 5.66 -6.74
N VAL A 126 -0.88 6.85 -6.45
CA VAL A 126 -1.77 7.10 -5.31
C VAL A 126 -3.09 7.64 -5.84
N ILE A 127 -4.20 7.06 -5.42
CA ILE A 127 -5.56 7.50 -5.73
C ILE A 127 -6.24 7.82 -4.42
N VAL A 128 -6.71 9.06 -4.26
CA VAL A 128 -7.54 9.49 -3.13
C VAL A 128 -8.94 9.74 -3.67
N GLU A 129 -9.95 9.03 -3.17
CA GLU A 129 -11.31 9.06 -3.70
C GLU A 129 -12.34 9.13 -2.57
N ASP A 130 -13.46 9.84 -2.81
CA ASP A 130 -14.62 9.93 -1.90
C ASP A 130 -14.23 10.27 -0.44
N TYR A 131 -13.39 11.29 -0.25
CA TYR A 131 -12.85 11.65 1.06
C TYR A 131 -13.05 13.12 1.43
N THR A 132 -13.54 13.40 2.65
CA THR A 132 -13.58 14.77 3.20
C THR A 132 -12.35 15.01 4.05
N ILE A 133 -11.48 15.90 3.60
CA ILE A 133 -10.22 16.17 4.27
C ILE A 133 -10.41 17.28 5.30
N GLU A 134 -10.12 16.97 6.56
CA GLU A 134 -10.28 17.91 7.65
C GLU A 134 -9.24 19.04 7.58
N ALA A 135 -9.56 20.16 8.23
CA ALA A 135 -8.62 21.27 8.37
C ALA A 135 -7.33 20.79 9.06
N ALA A 136 -6.16 21.11 8.49
CA ALA A 136 -4.81 20.70 8.95
C ALA A 136 -4.38 19.24 8.67
N THR A 137 -5.12 18.45 7.88
CA THR A 137 -4.65 17.13 7.46
C THR A 137 -3.71 17.23 6.27
N SER A 138 -2.41 16.97 6.49
CA SER A 138 -1.41 16.80 5.42
C SER A 138 -1.44 15.39 4.84
N ILE A 139 -1.26 15.26 3.52
CA ILE A 139 -1.12 13.97 2.84
C ILE A 139 0.37 13.70 2.63
N PHE A 140 0.90 12.61 3.21
CA PHE A 140 2.29 12.19 2.97
C PHE A 140 2.33 11.32 1.73
N LEU A 141 2.98 11.78 0.65
CA LEU A 141 3.11 10.99 -0.56
C LEU A 141 4.37 10.09 -0.50
N PRO A 142 4.28 8.85 -1.00
CA PRO A 142 5.44 7.98 -1.15
C PRO A 142 6.45 8.56 -2.14
N ARG A 143 7.73 8.18 -1.97
CA ARG A 143 8.81 8.65 -2.84
C ARG A 143 8.59 8.19 -4.29
N GLY A 144 8.98 9.06 -5.23
CA GLY A 144 8.98 8.73 -6.66
C GLY A 144 7.59 8.50 -7.26
N ILE A 145 6.53 9.12 -6.72
CA ILE A 145 5.18 9.00 -7.26
C ILE A 145 5.12 9.47 -8.72
N ASP A 146 4.57 8.62 -9.59
CA ASP A 146 4.35 8.88 -11.01
C ASP A 146 2.95 9.47 -11.24
N ILE A 147 1.95 8.98 -10.50
CA ILE A 147 0.54 9.26 -10.73
C ILE A 147 -0.16 9.57 -9.42
N LEU A 148 -0.68 10.78 -9.27
CA LEU A 148 -1.61 11.15 -8.18
C LEU A 148 -2.99 11.45 -8.78
N LYS A 149 -4.02 10.73 -8.32
CA LYS A 149 -5.42 11.04 -8.66
C LYS A 149 -6.16 11.44 -7.40
N ILE A 150 -6.92 12.52 -7.46
CA ILE A 150 -7.81 12.96 -6.39
C ILE A 150 -9.20 13.11 -7.01
N ARG A 151 -10.18 12.39 -6.48
CA ARG A 151 -11.55 12.29 -7.05
C ARG A 151 -12.58 12.45 -5.94
N SER A 152 -13.65 13.20 -6.20
CA SER A 152 -14.75 13.35 -5.24
C SER A 152 -14.31 13.74 -3.82
N CYS A 153 -13.19 14.45 -3.67
CA CYS A 153 -12.67 14.88 -2.38
C CYS A 153 -13.10 16.31 -2.04
N HIS A 154 -13.41 16.55 -0.77
CA HIS A 154 -13.73 17.86 -0.22
C HIS A 154 -12.64 18.34 0.76
N GLY A 155 -12.54 19.64 0.99
CA GLY A 155 -11.58 20.20 1.95
C GLY A 155 -10.12 20.28 1.46
N LEU A 156 -9.85 20.04 0.18
CA LEU A 156 -8.47 20.07 -0.38
C LEU A 156 -7.69 21.36 -0.10
N SER A 157 -8.38 22.49 0.07
CA SER A 157 -7.75 23.77 0.41
C SER A 157 -7.01 23.76 1.76
N SER A 158 -7.35 22.86 2.68
CA SER A 158 -6.65 22.69 3.96
C SER A 158 -5.44 21.74 3.89
N CYS A 159 -5.28 21.01 2.78
CA CYS A 159 -4.19 20.02 2.59
C CYS A 159 -2.92 20.65 2.00
N PHE A 160 -3.07 21.77 1.29
CA PHE A 160 -2.00 22.45 0.56
C PHE A 160 -1.52 23.71 1.29
N VAL A 161 -1.33 23.63 2.60
CA VAL A 161 -0.70 24.72 3.37
C VAL A 161 0.80 24.41 3.52
N ASP A 162 1.61 25.08 2.70
CA ASP A 162 3.08 25.31 2.71
C ASP A 162 4.06 24.12 2.88
N ASN A 163 3.65 22.94 3.32
CA ASN A 163 4.52 21.78 3.50
C ASN A 163 4.58 20.84 2.28
N PHE A 164 3.68 21.00 1.30
CA PHE A 164 3.75 20.25 0.06
C PHE A 164 4.98 20.67 -0.78
N LEU A 165 5.37 21.93 -0.67
CA LEU A 165 6.61 22.42 -1.26
C LEU A 165 7.82 22.07 -0.42
N SER A 166 7.79 22.03 0.92
CA SER A 166 9.01 21.78 1.70
C SER A 166 9.57 20.36 1.50
N ALA A 167 8.73 19.32 1.42
CA ALA A 167 9.20 17.94 1.19
C ALA A 167 9.74 17.72 -0.23
N VAL A 168 9.19 18.43 -1.23
CA VAL A 168 9.66 18.42 -2.62
C VAL A 168 10.88 19.34 -2.79
N MET A 169 10.93 20.47 -2.09
CA MET A 169 12.01 21.46 -2.16
C MET A 169 13.23 21.04 -1.35
N ASP A 170 13.10 20.32 -0.24
CA ASP A 170 14.24 19.67 0.44
C ASP A 170 14.94 18.67 -0.50
N TYR A 171 14.17 18.03 -1.38
CA TYR A 171 14.70 17.14 -2.41
C TYR A 171 15.40 17.92 -3.55
N PHE A 172 14.91 19.11 -3.91
CA PHE A 172 15.59 20.00 -4.87
C PHE A 172 16.86 20.64 -4.29
N PHE A 173 16.84 21.07 -3.02
CA PHE A 173 18.00 21.69 -2.37
C PHE A 173 19.11 20.68 -2.04
N LYS A 174 18.79 19.47 -1.57
CA LYS A 174 19.81 18.40 -1.38
C LYS A 174 20.48 17.99 -2.70
N ARG A 175 19.83 18.18 -3.85
CA ARG A 175 20.42 17.90 -5.18
C ARG A 175 21.26 19.05 -5.75
N LEU A 176 21.04 20.29 -5.30
CA LEU A 176 21.88 21.43 -5.68
C LEU A 176 23.19 21.44 -4.89
N ASP A 177 23.15 21.13 -3.60
CA ASP A 177 24.34 21.12 -2.73
C ASP A 177 25.34 19.99 -3.09
N LEU A 178 24.86 18.89 -3.69
CA LEU A 178 25.70 17.79 -4.17
C LEU A 178 26.27 17.99 -5.59
N ARG A 179 25.82 19.03 -6.33
CA ARG A 179 26.36 19.35 -7.66
C ARG A 179 27.41 20.47 -7.64
N ASP A 180 27.44 21.30 -6.58
CA ASP A 180 28.42 22.39 -6.43
C ASP A 180 29.67 22.01 -5.61
N GLN A 181 29.87 20.72 -5.27
CA GLN A 181 31.13 20.22 -4.67
C GLN A 181 31.95 19.29 -5.59
N ARG A 182 31.69 19.31 -6.91
CA ARG A 182 32.58 18.71 -7.90
C ARG A 182 32.81 19.67 -9.06
N LEU A 183 33.68 20.66 -8.83
CA LEU A 183 34.59 21.26 -9.81
C LEU A 183 35.78 21.88 -9.07
#